data_AF-A0A1E4QZ35-F1
#
_entry.id   AF-A0A1E4QZ35-F1
#
_cell.length_a   1.000
_cell.length_b   1.000
_cell.length_c   1.000
_cell.angle_alpha   90.00
_cell.angle_beta   90.00
_cell.angle_gamma   90.00
#
_symmetry.space_group_name_H-M   'P 1'
#
loop_
_entity.id
_entity.type
_entity.pdbx_description
1 polymer ?
#
loop_
_entity_poly.entity_id
_entity_poly.type
_entity_poly.pdbx_seq_one_letter_code
_entity_poly.pdbx_strand_id
1 'polypeptide(L)'
;MKFNTGNKTGDGTDENVLVRLYGYDGKKDGDFYCDYTGPKTNALEVKGTYNDHEAHGKGGKVKYKCTTNDFLGKITKLVVYVNPYTNNPDGPAWFLDSVEVSAQMGATPESKETWVFPCKKLIGIPERCPGQVVHRFVELTEDGSKVFDHDPEGEKAELNYPIKTVSGIRGFSPVIYNTNTDPYWSENVRVIIE
;
A
#
# COMPACT_ATOMS: atom_id res chain seq x y z
N MET A 1 -1.59 -1.64 8.99
CA MET A 1 -2.27 -2.18 7.79
C MET A 1 -1.58 -3.45 7.32
N LYS A 2 -2.33 -4.41 6.78
CA LYS A 2 -1.81 -5.68 6.28
C LYS A 2 -2.45 -6.02 4.95
N PHE A 3 -1.63 -6.31 3.94
CA PHE A 3 -2.08 -6.79 2.64
C PHE A 3 -1.97 -8.30 2.58
N ASN A 4 -2.98 -8.95 2.02
CA ASN A 4 -2.95 -10.36 1.67
C ASN A 4 -2.98 -10.45 0.14
N THR A 5 -2.05 -11.19 -0.44
CA THR A 5 -2.00 -11.44 -1.89
C THR A 5 -2.54 -12.81 -2.24
N GLY A 6 -2.73 -13.04 -3.55
CA GLY A 6 -3.13 -14.33 -4.08
C GLY A 6 -2.09 -15.43 -3.80
N ASN A 7 -2.48 -16.68 -4.02
CA ASN A 7 -1.66 -17.84 -3.70
C ASN A 7 -0.96 -18.47 -4.90
N LYS A 8 -0.92 -17.79 -6.05
CA LYS A 8 -0.20 -18.26 -7.24
C LYS A 8 1.15 -17.56 -7.36
N THR A 9 2.09 -18.23 -8.00
CA THR A 9 3.34 -17.60 -8.43
C THR A 9 3.01 -16.45 -9.38
N GLY A 10 3.57 -15.26 -9.12
CA GLY A 10 3.29 -14.06 -9.91
C GLY A 10 2.08 -13.24 -9.43
N ASP A 11 1.43 -13.61 -8.32
CA ASP A 11 0.40 -12.77 -7.68
C ASP A 11 1.01 -11.61 -6.86
N GLY A 12 2.32 -11.38 -6.96
CA GLY A 12 3.09 -10.34 -6.29
C GLY A 12 3.48 -9.17 -7.20
N THR A 13 4.06 -8.12 -6.61
CA THR A 13 4.53 -6.93 -7.33
C THR A 13 5.73 -6.33 -6.63
N ASP A 14 6.57 -5.65 -7.41
CA ASP A 14 7.67 -4.79 -6.94
C ASP A 14 7.34 -3.31 -7.26
N GLU A 15 6.05 -3.00 -7.41
CA GLU A 15 5.55 -1.68 -7.80
C GLU A 15 5.23 -0.78 -6.61
N ASN A 16 5.16 0.51 -6.90
CA ASN A 16 4.90 1.55 -5.92
C ASN A 16 3.42 1.55 -5.48
N VAL A 17 3.06 0.75 -4.47
CA VAL A 17 1.69 0.69 -3.92
C VAL A 17 1.41 1.86 -2.98
N LEU A 18 0.30 2.56 -3.18
CA LEU A 18 -0.21 3.60 -2.29
C LEU A 18 -1.58 3.25 -1.73
N VAL A 19 -1.85 3.72 -0.51
CA VAL A 19 -3.17 3.60 0.12
C VAL A 19 -3.65 4.91 0.73
N ARG A 20 -4.91 5.21 0.49
CA ARG A 20 -5.66 6.27 1.18
C ARG A 20 -6.71 5.63 2.09
N LEU A 21 -6.78 6.09 3.33
CA LEU A 21 -7.72 5.60 4.34
C LEU A 21 -8.88 6.60 4.52
N TYR A 22 -10.06 6.05 4.74
CA TYR A 22 -11.27 6.80 5.03
C TYR A 22 -11.90 6.29 6.32
N GLY A 23 -12.16 7.22 7.21
CA GLY A 23 -12.70 7.00 8.54
C GLY A 23 -14.17 7.34 8.67
N TYR A 24 -14.58 7.52 9.92
CA TYR A 24 -15.90 7.99 10.29
C TYR A 24 -16.11 9.45 9.82
N ASP A 25 -17.36 9.77 9.45
CA ASP A 25 -17.78 11.12 9.04
C ASP A 25 -16.97 11.71 7.86
N GLY A 26 -16.56 10.85 6.92
CA GLY A 26 -15.84 11.27 5.71
C GLY A 26 -14.40 11.73 5.94
N LYS A 27 -13.86 11.60 7.16
CA LYS A 27 -12.45 11.88 7.43
C LYS A 27 -11.56 11.03 6.53
N LYS A 28 -10.52 11.62 5.96
CA LYS A 28 -9.58 10.94 5.08
C LYS A 28 -8.15 11.31 5.42
N ASP A 29 -7.25 10.36 5.30
CA ASP A 29 -5.80 10.58 5.39
C ASP A 29 -5.08 9.51 4.57
N GLY A 30 -3.87 9.77 4.13
CA GLY A 30 -3.04 8.77 3.47
C GLY A 30 -2.32 9.29 2.26
N ASP A 31 -2.48 8.57 1.13
CA ASP A 31 -1.45 8.41 0.10
C ASP A 31 -0.17 7.79 0.71
N PHE A 32 -0.39 6.78 1.57
CA PHE A 32 0.62 6.00 2.26
C PHE A 32 1.36 5.13 1.25
N TYR A 33 2.63 5.43 1.05
CA TYR A 33 3.52 4.65 0.21
C TYR A 33 3.94 3.37 0.93
N CYS A 34 3.37 2.24 0.51
CA CYS A 34 3.47 0.93 1.15
C CYS A 34 4.59 0.09 0.52
N ASP A 35 5.82 0.50 0.79
CA ASP A 35 7.01 -0.20 0.34
C ASP A 35 7.76 -0.82 1.51
N TYR A 36 8.25 -2.05 1.30
CA TYR A 36 9.10 -2.72 2.25
C TYR A 36 10.58 -2.45 1.93
N THR A 37 11.08 -1.28 2.34
CA THR A 37 12.51 -1.00 2.28
C THR A 37 13.22 -1.48 3.56
N GLY A 38 13.54 -2.78 3.63
CA GLY A 38 14.58 -3.25 4.54
C GLY A 38 15.96 -2.75 4.07
N PRO A 39 16.98 -2.64 4.94
CA PRO A 39 18.32 -2.29 4.48
C PRO A 39 18.80 -3.30 3.43
N LYS A 40 19.16 -2.82 2.24
CA LYS A 40 19.85 -3.61 1.21
C LYS A 40 21.22 -4.01 1.77
N THR A 41 21.32 -5.15 2.44
CA THR A 41 22.64 -5.70 2.76
C THR A 41 23.18 -6.33 1.49
N ASN A 42 24.32 -5.83 1.00
CA ASN A 42 25.10 -6.32 -0.16
C ASN A 42 25.67 -7.76 0.04
N ALA A 43 24.90 -8.68 0.61
CA ALA A 43 25.32 -10.06 0.81
C ALA A 43 24.25 -11.00 0.28
N LEU A 44 24.71 -11.98 -0.50
CA LEU A 44 23.95 -13.10 -1.03
C LEU A 44 22.85 -13.57 -0.05
N GLU A 45 21.65 -13.73 -0.60
CA GLU A 45 20.62 -14.64 -0.13
C GLU A 45 20.42 -14.76 1.40
N VAL A 46 19.62 -13.87 1.98
CA VAL A 46 18.75 -14.32 3.08
C VAL A 46 17.45 -14.81 2.45
N LYS A 47 17.43 -16.08 2.06
CA LYS A 47 16.21 -16.77 1.61
C LYS A 47 15.04 -16.44 2.55
N GLY A 48 14.07 -15.68 2.05
CA GLY A 48 12.76 -15.48 2.68
C GLY A 48 12.48 -14.14 3.39
N THR A 49 13.25 -13.06 3.18
CA THR A 49 13.08 -11.83 4.00
C THR A 49 13.09 -10.47 3.31
N TYR A 50 12.97 -10.44 1.99
CA TYR A 50 12.65 -9.23 1.22
C TYR A 50 11.54 -9.67 0.31
N ASN A 51 10.41 -8.96 0.26
CA ASN A 51 9.48 -8.92 -0.87
C ASN A 51 8.18 -8.21 -0.43
N ASP A 52 8.05 -7.02 -0.98
CA ASP A 52 6.98 -6.02 -0.97
C ASP A 52 5.75 -6.45 -1.76
N HIS A 53 5.15 -7.60 -1.39
CA HIS A 53 3.89 -8.20 -1.89
C HIS A 53 4.04 -9.53 -2.65
N GLU A 54 5.23 -10.13 -2.71
CA GLU A 54 5.41 -11.42 -3.42
C GLU A 54 4.56 -12.59 -2.91
N ALA A 55 3.79 -13.17 -3.84
CA ALA A 55 3.12 -14.44 -3.66
C ALA A 55 3.99 -15.57 -4.18
N HIS A 56 4.79 -16.19 -3.30
CA HIS A 56 5.61 -17.37 -3.63
C HIS A 56 4.78 -18.66 -3.79
N GLY A 57 3.61 -18.59 -4.44
CA GLY A 57 2.67 -19.70 -4.54
C GLY A 57 2.00 -20.11 -3.21
N LYS A 58 2.07 -19.26 -2.18
CA LYS A 58 1.59 -19.56 -0.82
C LYS A 58 0.73 -18.46 -0.18
N GLY A 59 0.48 -17.36 -0.89
CA GLY A 59 -0.17 -16.17 -0.32
C GLY A 59 0.84 -15.30 0.42
N GLY A 60 1.14 -14.13 -0.15
CA GLY A 60 1.95 -13.11 0.50
C GLY A 60 1.16 -12.38 1.58
N LYS A 61 1.79 -12.09 2.72
CA LYS A 61 1.21 -11.30 3.81
C LYS A 61 2.20 -10.25 4.25
N VAL A 62 1.95 -9.00 3.87
CA VAL A 62 2.85 -7.88 4.21
C VAL A 62 2.16 -6.95 5.20
N LYS A 63 2.88 -6.53 6.23
CA LYS A 63 2.38 -5.65 7.29
C LYS A 63 3.15 -4.34 7.29
N TYR A 64 2.40 -3.25 7.37
CA TYR A 64 2.91 -1.89 7.45
C TYR A 64 2.35 -1.19 8.68
N LYS A 65 3.20 -0.40 9.34
CA LYS A 65 2.76 0.55 10.36
C LYS A 65 2.64 1.93 9.71
N CYS A 66 1.44 2.49 9.75
CA CYS A 66 1.12 3.82 9.25
C CYS A 66 0.54 4.64 10.39
N THR A 67 0.80 5.95 10.39
CA THR A 67 0.25 6.90 11.36
C THR A 67 -0.47 8.01 10.61
N THR A 68 -1.68 8.31 11.06
CA THR A 68 -2.51 9.38 10.51
C THR A 68 -2.25 10.69 11.28
N ASN A 69 -2.51 11.83 10.64
CA ASN A 69 -2.42 13.14 11.30
C ASN A 69 -3.55 13.31 12.32
N ASP A 70 -4.74 12.79 12.00
CA ASP A 70 -5.94 12.90 12.81
C ASP A 70 -6.48 11.52 13.17
N PHE A 71 -7.27 11.45 14.25
CA PHE A 71 -8.04 10.26 14.57
C PHE A 71 -9.19 10.10 13.56
N LEU A 72 -9.08 9.05 12.73
CA LEU A 72 -10.05 8.73 11.68
C LEU A 72 -11.31 8.02 12.21
N GLY A 73 -11.28 7.43 13.40
CA GLY A 73 -12.38 6.58 13.88
C GLY A 73 -12.47 5.26 13.11
N LYS A 74 -13.67 4.66 13.04
CA LYS A 74 -13.90 3.40 12.30
C LYS A 74 -13.47 3.60 10.84
N ILE A 75 -12.58 2.76 10.34
CA ILE A 75 -12.21 2.77 8.94
C ILE A 75 -13.34 2.15 8.13
N THR A 76 -13.89 2.91 7.20
CA THR A 76 -15.06 2.54 6.39
C THR A 76 -14.68 2.17 4.97
N LYS A 77 -13.56 2.73 4.48
CA LYS A 77 -13.15 2.63 3.09
C LYS A 77 -11.65 2.84 2.95
N LEU A 78 -11.09 2.27 1.89
CA LEU A 78 -9.73 2.55 1.44
C LEU A 78 -9.68 2.62 -0.07
N VAL A 79 -8.74 3.40 -0.59
CA VAL A 79 -8.38 3.38 -2.02
C VAL A 79 -6.95 2.87 -2.11
N VAL A 80 -6.76 1.75 -2.80
CA VAL A 80 -5.45 1.16 -3.10
C VAL A 80 -5.13 1.45 -4.55
N TYR A 81 -3.93 1.93 -4.83
CA TYR A 81 -3.50 2.21 -6.20
C TYR A 81 -2.00 2.05 -6.39
N VAL A 82 -1.58 1.90 -7.65
CA VAL A 82 -0.18 1.78 -8.02
C VAL A 82 0.27 3.04 -8.75
N ASN A 83 1.36 3.66 -8.28
CA ASN A 83 1.97 4.81 -8.95
C ASN A 83 2.69 4.35 -10.22
N PRO A 84 2.29 4.83 -11.41
CA PRO A 84 2.88 4.43 -12.68
C PRO A 84 4.27 5.04 -12.94
N TYR A 85 4.71 6.03 -12.15
CA TYR A 85 6.01 6.67 -12.29
C TYR A 85 7.12 5.85 -11.63
N THR A 86 7.42 4.71 -12.23
CA THR A 86 8.57 3.87 -11.86
C THR A 86 9.28 3.38 -13.12
N ASN A 87 10.58 3.11 -12.96
CA ASN A 87 11.42 2.53 -14.00
C ASN A 87 11.61 1.02 -13.83
N ASN A 88 10.92 0.40 -12.85
CA ASN A 88 10.95 -1.05 -12.67
C ASN A 88 10.33 -1.72 -13.90
N PRO A 89 11.05 -2.61 -14.64
CA PRO A 89 10.48 -3.29 -15.79
C PRO A 89 9.60 -4.49 -15.43
N ASP A 90 9.78 -5.08 -14.25
CA ASP A 90 9.18 -6.35 -13.85
C ASP A 90 8.02 -6.16 -12.85
N GLY A 91 7.16 -7.18 -12.73
CA GLY A 91 6.07 -7.22 -11.74
C GLY A 91 5.01 -6.10 -11.82
N PRO A 92 4.54 -5.65 -13.01
CA PRO A 92 3.67 -4.47 -13.16
C PRO A 92 2.28 -4.60 -12.53
N ALA A 93 1.89 -5.79 -12.07
CA ALA A 93 0.61 -6.03 -11.41
C ALA A 93 0.69 -7.18 -10.43
N TRP A 94 -0.22 -7.19 -9.45
CA TRP A 94 -0.36 -8.20 -8.41
C TRP A 94 -1.82 -8.52 -8.16
N PHE A 95 -2.09 -9.70 -7.61
CA PHE A 95 -3.43 -10.04 -7.15
C PHE A 95 -3.59 -9.65 -5.68
N LEU A 96 -4.38 -8.60 -5.43
CA LEU A 96 -4.75 -8.20 -4.09
C LEU A 96 -5.97 -9.01 -3.63
N ASP A 97 -5.77 -9.86 -2.61
CA ASP A 97 -6.82 -10.69 -2.04
C ASP A 97 -7.72 -9.87 -1.11
N SER A 98 -7.10 -9.22 -0.13
CA SER A 98 -7.77 -8.38 0.87
C SER A 98 -6.79 -7.48 1.61
N VAL A 99 -7.32 -6.41 2.21
CA VAL A 99 -6.56 -5.55 3.13
C VAL A 99 -7.19 -5.63 4.51
N GLU A 100 -6.37 -5.82 5.53
CA GLU A 100 -6.74 -5.81 6.94
C GLU A 100 -6.16 -4.53 7.57
N VAL A 101 -7.02 -3.71 8.17
CA VAL A 101 -6.61 -2.51 8.91
C VAL A 101 -6.95 -2.73 10.36
N SER A 102 -5.93 -2.73 11.21
CA SER A 102 -6.12 -2.65 12.65
C SER A 102 -5.70 -1.30 13.18
N ALA A 103 -6.51 -0.73 14.06
CA ALA A 103 -6.23 0.55 14.71
C ALA A 103 -6.51 0.48 16.21
N GLN A 104 -5.79 1.34 16.93
CA GLN A 104 -5.99 1.59 18.35
C GLN A 104 -7.13 2.61 18.50
N MET A 105 -8.26 2.20 19.09
CA MET A 105 -9.48 3.01 19.15
C MET A 105 -9.67 3.74 20.48
N GLY A 106 -8.89 3.40 21.50
CA GLY A 106 -8.91 4.03 22.80
C GLY A 106 -7.54 3.98 23.48
N ALA A 107 -7.49 4.28 24.78
CA ALA A 107 -6.23 4.40 25.52
C ALA A 107 -5.63 3.05 25.96
N THR A 108 -6.36 1.94 25.87
CA THR A 108 -5.90 0.63 26.39
C THR A 108 -5.60 -0.34 25.25
N PRO A 109 -4.56 -1.20 25.34
CA PRO A 109 -4.20 -2.15 24.27
C PRO A 109 -5.36 -3.04 23.78
N GLU A 110 -6.36 -3.29 24.62
CA GLU A 110 -7.55 -4.08 24.31
C GLU A 110 -8.55 -3.35 23.41
N SER A 111 -8.49 -2.02 23.34
CA SER A 111 -9.34 -1.19 22.46
C SER A 111 -8.88 -1.20 20.99
N LYS A 112 -8.29 -2.31 20.55
CA LYS A 112 -7.88 -2.50 19.17
C LYS A 112 -9.04 -3.04 18.35
N GLU A 113 -9.38 -2.34 17.28
CA GLU A 113 -10.33 -2.83 16.28
C GLU A 113 -9.60 -3.28 15.03
N THR A 114 -10.24 -4.16 14.25
CA THR A 114 -9.71 -4.66 12.98
C THR A 114 -10.84 -4.80 11.97
N TRP A 115 -10.63 -4.21 10.79
CA TRP A 115 -11.56 -4.25 9.67
C TRP A 115 -10.89 -4.95 8.48
N VAL A 116 -11.66 -5.77 7.76
CA VAL A 116 -11.17 -6.54 6.62
C VAL A 116 -11.93 -6.10 5.38
N PHE A 117 -11.17 -5.74 4.35
CA PHE A 117 -11.67 -5.18 3.10
C PHE A 117 -11.33 -6.15 1.96
N PRO A 118 -12.29 -6.93 1.44
CA PRO A 118 -12.05 -7.86 0.35
C PRO A 118 -11.81 -7.12 -0.98
N CYS A 119 -10.87 -7.61 -1.79
CA CYS A 119 -10.56 -7.04 -3.11
C CYS A 119 -10.76 -8.06 -4.24
N LYS A 120 -9.94 -9.12 -4.25
CA LYS A 120 -9.90 -10.21 -5.24
C LYS A 120 -9.69 -9.74 -6.70
N LYS A 121 -8.78 -8.80 -6.93
CA LYS A 121 -8.52 -8.19 -8.25
C LYS A 121 -7.03 -8.07 -8.55
N LEU A 122 -6.70 -8.06 -9.84
CA LEU A 122 -5.38 -7.65 -10.32
C LEU A 122 -5.29 -6.11 -10.26
N ILE A 123 -4.28 -5.61 -9.54
CA ILE A 123 -4.00 -4.18 -9.39
C ILE A 123 -2.58 -3.94 -9.93
N GLY A 124 -2.35 -2.82 -10.61
CA GLY A 124 -1.06 -2.57 -11.24
C GLY A 124 -1.05 -1.39 -12.19
N ILE A 125 -0.14 -1.43 -13.16
CA ILE A 125 -0.02 -0.49 -14.27
C ILE A 125 -0.61 -1.15 -15.52
N PRO A 126 -1.88 -0.85 -15.88
CA PRO A 126 -2.58 -1.57 -16.94
C PRO A 126 -1.86 -1.57 -18.29
N GLU A 127 -1.18 -0.47 -18.61
CA GLU A 127 -0.43 -0.28 -19.86
C GLU A 127 0.75 -1.23 -20.00
N ARG A 128 1.26 -1.78 -18.88
CA ARG A 128 2.36 -2.76 -18.84
C ARG A 128 1.86 -4.21 -18.75
N CYS A 129 0.54 -4.42 -18.77
CA CYS A 129 -0.09 -5.75 -18.64
C CYS A 129 -0.98 -6.10 -19.84
N PRO A 130 -0.43 -6.15 -21.07
CA PRO A 130 -1.24 -6.39 -22.26
C PRO A 130 -1.97 -7.73 -22.18
N GLY A 131 -3.28 -7.71 -22.48
CA GLY A 131 -4.13 -8.89 -22.45
C GLY A 131 -4.63 -9.32 -21.07
N GLN A 132 -4.35 -8.54 -20.02
CA GLN A 132 -4.87 -8.76 -18.67
C GLN A 132 -5.80 -7.61 -18.25
N VAL A 133 -6.83 -7.93 -17.46
CA VAL A 133 -7.68 -6.91 -16.82
C VAL A 133 -7.02 -6.51 -15.52
N VAL A 134 -6.31 -5.37 -15.57
CA VAL A 134 -5.58 -4.79 -14.44
C VAL A 134 -6.18 -3.43 -14.13
N HIS A 135 -6.32 -3.12 -12.84
CA HIS A 135 -6.87 -1.85 -12.39
C HIS A 135 -5.82 -1.02 -11.69
N ARG A 136 -5.72 0.27 -12.03
CA ARG A 136 -4.81 1.17 -11.33
C ARG A 136 -5.35 1.57 -9.96
N PHE A 137 -6.65 1.82 -9.85
CA PHE A 137 -7.31 2.24 -8.60
C PHE A 137 -8.40 1.25 -8.22
N VAL A 138 -8.39 0.85 -6.95
CA VAL A 138 -9.46 0.04 -6.36
C VAL A 138 -9.89 0.64 -5.03
N GLU A 139 -11.18 0.99 -4.96
CA GLU A 139 -11.85 1.34 -3.71
C GLU A 139 -12.32 0.06 -3.02
N LEU A 140 -11.99 -0.10 -1.74
CA LEU A 140 -12.39 -1.24 -0.92
C LEU A 140 -13.27 -0.76 0.24
N THR A 141 -14.34 -1.52 0.49
CA THR A 141 -15.29 -1.37 1.60
C THR A 141 -15.51 -2.75 2.25
N GLU A 142 -16.15 -2.82 3.42
CA GLU A 142 -16.49 -4.11 4.04
C GLU A 142 -17.37 -4.98 3.12
N ASP A 143 -18.17 -4.35 2.25
CA ASP A 143 -19.10 -5.02 1.33
C ASP A 143 -18.46 -5.48 0.01
N GLY A 144 -17.22 -5.05 -0.30
CA GLY A 144 -16.57 -5.38 -1.57
C GLY A 144 -15.71 -4.27 -2.15
N SER A 145 -15.38 -4.44 -3.43
CA SER A 145 -14.45 -3.57 -4.16
C SER A 145 -15.06 -2.96 -5.43
N LYS A 146 -14.71 -1.70 -5.70
CA LYS A 146 -15.03 -0.97 -6.95
C LYS A 146 -13.73 -0.54 -7.62
N VAL A 147 -13.71 -0.57 -8.95
CA VAL A 147 -12.53 -0.25 -9.76
C VAL A 147 -12.73 1.04 -10.50
N PHE A 148 -11.63 1.78 -10.70
CA PHE A 148 -11.65 3.04 -11.41
C PHE A 148 -10.41 3.14 -12.31
N ASP A 149 -10.60 3.75 -13.47
CA ASP A 149 -9.52 4.02 -14.43
C ASP A 149 -8.71 5.27 -14.03
N HIS A 150 -9.26 6.10 -13.14
CA HIS A 150 -8.66 7.30 -12.57
C HIS A 150 -8.93 7.36 -11.07
N ASP A 151 -8.30 8.30 -10.34
CA ASP A 151 -8.61 8.50 -8.91
C ASP A 151 -10.12 8.79 -8.76
N PRO A 152 -10.85 8.00 -7.94
CA PRO A 152 -12.31 8.10 -7.80
C PRO A 152 -12.79 9.46 -7.28
N GLU A 153 -11.92 10.27 -6.67
CA GLU A 153 -12.27 11.61 -6.20
C GLU A 153 -12.00 12.69 -7.24
N GLY A 154 -11.38 12.36 -8.39
CA GLY A 154 -11.04 13.34 -9.43
C GLY A 154 -10.04 14.42 -9.00
N GLU A 155 -9.61 14.43 -7.74
CA GLU A 155 -8.78 15.48 -7.12
C GLU A 155 -7.26 15.22 -7.26
N LYS A 156 -6.82 13.99 -7.55
CA LYS A 156 -5.47 13.51 -7.15
C LYS A 156 -4.77 12.55 -8.12
N ALA A 157 -5.08 12.61 -9.41
CA ALA A 157 -4.38 11.80 -10.42
C ALA A 157 -2.96 12.31 -10.76
N GLU A 158 -2.53 13.45 -10.21
CA GLU A 158 -1.15 13.94 -10.28
C GLU A 158 -0.67 14.21 -8.84
N LEU A 159 0.47 13.63 -8.48
CA LEU A 159 1.02 13.47 -7.12
C LEU A 159 1.41 14.79 -6.43
N ASN A 160 0.52 15.77 -6.31
CA ASN A 160 0.81 17.10 -5.76
C ASN A 160 0.80 17.19 -4.22
N TYR A 161 0.93 16.08 -3.51
CA TYR A 161 0.86 16.06 -2.04
C TYR A 161 2.04 15.31 -1.43
N PRO A 162 2.51 15.72 -0.24
CA PRO A 162 3.57 14.99 0.45
C PRO A 162 3.11 13.55 0.73
N ILE A 163 3.76 12.60 0.07
CA ILE A 163 3.56 11.17 0.26
C ILE A 163 4.02 10.79 1.68
N LYS A 164 3.19 10.04 2.40
CA LYS A 164 3.56 9.51 3.71
C LYS A 164 4.24 8.17 3.53
N THR A 165 5.47 8.02 4.02
CA THR A 165 6.11 6.70 4.09
C THR A 165 5.52 5.91 5.26
N VAL A 166 5.41 4.59 5.08
CA VAL A 166 5.08 3.66 6.17
C VAL A 166 6.33 2.85 6.51
N SER A 167 6.52 2.49 7.78
CA SER A 167 7.65 1.65 8.16
C SER A 167 7.25 0.18 8.14
N GLY A 168 8.13 -0.65 7.55
CA GLY A 168 8.10 -2.09 7.73
C GLY A 168 8.46 -2.47 9.17
N ILE A 169 7.80 -3.49 9.73
CA ILE A 169 8.07 -3.92 11.10
C ILE A 169 9.36 -4.77 11.13
N ARG A 170 10.53 -4.12 11.28
CA ARG A 170 11.76 -4.64 11.94
C ARG A 170 12.82 -3.53 12.13
N GLY A 171 12.86 -2.95 13.33
CA GLY A 171 14.09 -2.70 14.11
C GLY A 171 15.16 -1.69 13.68
N PHE A 172 15.15 -1.05 12.51
CA PHE A 172 16.20 -0.07 12.15
C PHE A 172 15.69 1.12 11.31
N SER A 173 16.46 2.21 11.33
CA SER A 173 16.23 3.58 10.86
C SER A 173 15.24 3.79 9.69
N PRO A 174 14.48 4.91 9.68
CA PRO A 174 13.61 5.25 8.56
C PRO A 174 14.45 5.35 7.28
N VAL A 175 14.14 4.51 6.30
CA VAL A 175 14.73 4.61 4.97
C VAL A 175 14.07 5.80 4.27
N ILE A 176 14.89 6.79 3.92
CA ILE A 176 14.48 7.91 3.07
C ILE A 176 14.34 7.35 1.65
N TYR A 177 13.13 7.39 1.12
CA TYR A 177 12.86 6.89 -0.22
C TYR A 177 13.50 7.81 -1.27
N ASN A 178 14.18 7.21 -2.24
CA ASN A 178 14.81 7.94 -3.33
C ASN A 178 14.01 7.71 -4.62
N THR A 179 13.07 8.62 -4.90
CA THR A 179 12.25 8.63 -6.12
C THR A 179 12.87 9.52 -7.19
N ASN A 180 14.13 9.29 -7.56
CA ASN A 180 14.85 10.09 -8.57
C ASN A 180 14.10 10.27 -9.92
N THR A 181 13.01 9.54 -10.17
CA THR A 181 12.17 9.62 -11.36
C THR A 181 10.75 10.12 -11.13
N ASP A 182 10.32 10.40 -9.89
CA ASP A 182 8.99 10.97 -9.62
C ASP A 182 9.11 12.50 -9.60
N PRO A 183 8.59 13.21 -10.63
CA PRO A 183 8.74 14.65 -10.74
C PRO A 183 7.94 15.44 -9.69
N TYR A 184 7.09 14.78 -8.90
CA TYR A 184 6.23 15.41 -7.90
C TYR A 184 6.63 15.08 -6.46
N TRP A 185 7.72 14.34 -6.26
CA TRP A 185 8.25 14.09 -4.92
C TRP A 185 8.76 15.39 -4.28
N SER A 186 8.10 15.84 -3.21
CA SER A 186 8.63 16.91 -2.36
C SER A 186 9.27 16.31 -1.10
N GLU A 187 10.47 16.76 -0.74
CA GLU A 187 11.29 16.32 0.40
C GLU A 187 10.67 16.58 1.79
N ASN A 188 9.34 16.70 1.91
CA ASN A 188 8.66 16.89 3.17
C ASN A 188 8.56 15.56 3.94
N VAL A 189 9.73 15.05 4.33
CA VAL A 189 9.95 13.97 5.27
C VAL A 189 9.27 14.33 6.59
N ARG A 190 8.08 13.80 6.84
CA ARG A 190 7.56 13.72 8.20
C ARG A 190 8.04 12.42 8.81
N VAL A 191 9.16 12.51 9.52
CA VAL A 191 9.61 11.46 10.42
C VAL A 191 8.51 11.26 11.46
N ILE A 192 7.83 10.12 11.42
CA ILE A 192 6.99 9.68 12.53
C ILE A 192 7.88 8.78 13.40
N ILE A 193 8.55 9.45 14.33
CA ILE A 193 9.26 8.85 15.45
C ILE A 193 8.18 8.21 16.35
N GLU A 194 8.44 7.01 16.87
CA GLU A 194 7.71 6.48 18.04
C GLU A 194 8.01 7.31 19.29
#